data_AF-A0A1Z5IL13-F1
#
_entry.id   AF-A0A1Z5IL13-F1
#
_cell.length_a   1.000
_cell.length_b   1.000
_cell.length_c   1.000
_cell.angle_alpha   90.00
_cell.angle_beta   90.00
_cell.angle_gamma   90.00
#
_symmetry.space_group_name_H-M   'P 1'
#
loop_
_entity.id
_entity.type
_entity.pdbx_description
1 polymer ?
#
loop_
_entity_poly.entity_id
_entity_poly.type
_entity_poly.pdbx_seq_one_letter_code
_entity_poly.pdbx_strand_id
1 'polypeptide(L)'
;MKLYSMKDIAEEIGKDKSNVYRYIKKNNIAHTDVKERTLLFNATQKNSIVKGMASNPNNDVAQRSQHAQHNEYHSETDNNTDQIIAAMQDNIKNLKEQNALLAKQLESKDKQLDEAQKLIDQQQQLNLSTQRLLTQQNEPQEVKQQTQTKQKSTAQAQQSEENSDDQKKASKKGFFKRLFDN
;
A
#
# COMPACT_ATOMS: atom_id res chain seq x y z
N MET A 1 -7.68 -31.35 -9.51
CA MET A 1 -9.01 -30.72 -9.73
C MET A 1 -9.57 -31.28 -11.04
N LYS A 2 -10.85 -31.69 -11.08
CA LYS A 2 -11.45 -32.23 -12.33
C LYS A 2 -11.83 -31.09 -13.26
N LEU A 3 -11.37 -31.17 -14.51
CA LEU A 3 -11.66 -30.22 -15.57
C LEU A 3 -12.61 -30.86 -16.59
N TYR A 4 -13.44 -30.02 -17.21
CA TYR A 4 -14.49 -30.41 -18.14
C TYR A 4 -14.31 -29.64 -19.45
N SER A 5 -14.36 -30.35 -20.56
CA SER A 5 -14.42 -29.76 -21.89
C SER A 5 -15.85 -29.34 -22.24
N MET A 6 -16.00 -28.53 -23.28
CA MET A 6 -17.33 -28.24 -23.84
C MET A 6 -18.07 -29.50 -24.29
N LYS A 7 -17.35 -30.59 -24.64
CA LYS A 7 -17.95 -31.87 -25.03
C LYS A 7 -18.58 -32.54 -23.81
N ASP A 8 -17.88 -32.56 -22.69
CA ASP A 8 -18.38 -33.15 -21.43
C ASP A 8 -19.63 -32.39 -20.95
N ILE A 9 -19.63 -31.06 -21.07
CA ILE A 9 -20.78 -30.21 -20.73
C ILE A 9 -21.95 -30.48 -21.68
N ALA A 10 -21.68 -30.61 -22.99
CA ALA A 10 -22.68 -30.88 -24.01
C ALA A 10 -23.38 -32.23 -23.80
N GLU A 11 -22.61 -33.28 -23.49
CA GLU A 11 -23.13 -34.61 -23.16
C GLU A 11 -24.03 -34.59 -21.92
N GLU A 12 -23.67 -33.81 -20.89
CA GLU A 12 -24.45 -33.69 -19.66
C GLU A 12 -25.80 -32.98 -19.85
N ILE A 13 -25.84 -31.95 -20.70
CA ILE A 13 -27.07 -31.20 -20.97
C ILE A 13 -27.89 -31.76 -22.14
N GLY A 14 -27.36 -32.76 -22.85
CA GLY A 14 -28.00 -33.33 -24.04
C GLY A 14 -28.12 -32.38 -25.23
N LYS A 15 -27.27 -31.34 -25.32
CA LYS A 15 -27.26 -30.35 -26.41
C LYS A 15 -25.96 -30.42 -27.19
N ASP A 16 -25.92 -29.82 -28.39
CA ASP A 16 -24.69 -29.81 -29.19
C ASP A 16 -23.60 -28.89 -28.59
N LYS A 17 -22.34 -29.21 -28.91
CA LYS A 17 -21.16 -28.45 -28.49
C LYS A 17 -21.22 -26.98 -28.94
N SER A 18 -21.84 -26.68 -30.09
CA SER A 18 -21.93 -25.30 -30.60
C SER A 18 -22.88 -24.46 -29.76
N ASN A 19 -23.98 -25.03 -29.27
CA ASN A 19 -24.88 -24.38 -28.33
C ASN A 19 -24.17 -24.05 -27.01
N VAL A 20 -23.34 -24.96 -26.49
CA VAL A 20 -22.47 -24.69 -25.33
C VAL A 20 -21.49 -23.55 -25.62
N TYR A 21 -20.83 -23.57 -26.78
CA TYR A 21 -19.92 -22.49 -27.20
C TYR A 21 -20.62 -21.13 -27.29
N ARG A 22 -21.79 -21.07 -27.92
CA ARG A 22 -22.58 -19.82 -28.02
C ARG A 22 -22.96 -19.30 -26.65
N TYR A 23 -23.40 -20.17 -25.75
CA TYR A 23 -23.75 -19.79 -24.39
C TYR A 23 -22.54 -19.21 -23.64
N ILE A 24 -21.39 -19.87 -23.71
CA ILE A 24 -20.14 -19.42 -23.09
C ILE A 24 -19.73 -18.04 -23.63
N LYS A 25 -19.82 -17.84 -24.95
CA LYS A 25 -19.46 -16.57 -25.60
C LYS A 25 -20.45 -15.44 -25.24
N LYS A 26 -21.75 -15.74 -25.22
CA LYS A 26 -22.81 -14.77 -24.87
C LYS A 26 -22.69 -14.30 -23.41
N ASN A 27 -22.31 -15.20 -22.51
CA ASN A 27 -22.20 -14.94 -21.07
C ASN A 27 -20.77 -14.61 -20.60
N ASN A 28 -19.84 -14.40 -21.54
CA ASN A 28 -18.43 -14.08 -21.29
C ASN A 28 -17.75 -14.98 -20.23
N ILE A 29 -17.97 -16.29 -20.32
CA ILE A 29 -17.45 -17.25 -19.33
C ILE A 29 -16.00 -17.60 -19.69
N ALA A 30 -15.07 -17.22 -18.82
CA ALA A 30 -13.65 -17.56 -18.97
C ALA A 30 -13.40 -19.06 -18.78
N HIS A 31 -12.43 -19.60 -19.53
CA HIS A 31 -11.95 -20.96 -19.33
C HIS A 31 -10.94 -20.99 -18.18
N THR A 32 -10.79 -22.15 -17.53
CA THR A 32 -9.78 -22.38 -16.49
C THR A 32 -8.42 -22.72 -17.10
N ASP A 33 -8.42 -23.51 -18.16
CA ASP A 33 -7.19 -23.99 -18.78
C ASP A 33 -7.42 -24.30 -20.27
N VAL A 34 -6.33 -24.50 -21.00
CA VAL A 34 -6.33 -24.91 -22.41
C VAL A 34 -5.45 -26.13 -22.56
N LYS A 35 -6.05 -27.28 -22.91
CA LYS A 35 -5.29 -28.47 -23.31
C LYS A 35 -5.30 -28.57 -24.83
N GLU A 36 -4.13 -28.34 -25.44
CA GLU A 36 -3.94 -28.25 -26.89
C GLU A 36 -4.83 -27.16 -27.53
N ARG A 37 -6.00 -27.55 -28.04
CA ARG A 37 -7.01 -26.66 -28.64
C ARG A 37 -8.37 -26.75 -27.94
N THR A 38 -8.43 -27.46 -26.82
CA THR A 38 -9.66 -27.68 -26.05
C THR A 38 -9.67 -26.76 -24.84
N LEU A 39 -10.68 -25.89 -24.79
CA LEU A 39 -10.97 -25.05 -23.63
C LEU A 39 -11.54 -25.93 -22.51
N LEU A 40 -10.96 -25.79 -21.32
CA LEU A 40 -11.31 -26.56 -20.13
C LEU A 40 -11.90 -25.66 -19.05
N PHE A 41 -12.92 -26.18 -18.37
CA PHE A 41 -13.71 -25.48 -17.37
C PHE A 41 -13.65 -26.24 -16.06
N ASN A 42 -13.61 -25.51 -14.95
CA ASN A 42 -13.72 -26.11 -13.63
C ASN A 42 -15.19 -26.47 -13.28
N ALA A 43 -15.39 -27.16 -12.16
CA ALA A 43 -16.72 -27.59 -11.73
C ALA A 43 -17.71 -26.42 -11.54
N THR A 44 -17.25 -25.28 -11.02
CA THR A 44 -18.09 -24.09 -10.81
C THR A 44 -18.58 -23.51 -12.12
N GLN A 45 -17.67 -23.32 -13.09
CA GLN A 45 -18.00 -22.82 -14.43
C GLN A 45 -18.96 -23.77 -15.14
N LYS A 46 -18.67 -25.07 -15.10
CA LYS A 46 -19.51 -26.14 -15.64
C LYS A 46 -20.94 -26.07 -15.08
N ASN A 47 -21.09 -25.99 -13.76
CA ASN A 47 -22.41 -25.94 -13.12
C ASN A 47 -23.19 -24.67 -13.49
N SER A 48 -22.53 -23.51 -13.60
CA SER A 48 -23.16 -22.28 -14.07
C SER A 48 -23.66 -22.38 -15.51
N ILE A 49 -22.87 -23.01 -16.40
CA ILE A 49 -23.25 -23.25 -17.80
C ILE A 49 -24.46 -24.18 -17.86
N VAL A 50 -24.41 -25.32 -17.16
CA VAL A 50 -25.50 -26.30 -17.11
C VAL A 50 -26.79 -25.65 -16.61
N LYS A 51 -26.73 -24.93 -15.48
CA LYS A 51 -27.90 -24.27 -14.89
C LYS A 51 -28.52 -23.24 -15.83
N GLY A 52 -27.71 -22.38 -16.43
CA GLY A 52 -28.21 -21.32 -17.31
C GLY A 52 -28.69 -21.81 -18.68
N MET A 53 -28.19 -22.97 -19.14
CA MET A 53 -28.69 -23.62 -20.37
C MET A 53 -29.93 -24.48 -20.14
N ALA A 54 -30.15 -24.98 -18.91
CA ALA A 54 -31.34 -25.72 -18.52
C ALA A 54 -32.54 -24.79 -18.24
N SER A 55 -32.30 -23.59 -17.71
CA SER A 55 -33.35 -22.60 -17.45
C SER A 55 -33.89 -21.91 -18.70
N ASN A 56 -33.33 -22.19 -19.88
CA ASN A 56 -33.74 -21.57 -21.14
C ASN A 56 -34.01 -22.65 -22.22
N PRO A 57 -35.16 -23.36 -22.14
CA PRO A 57 -35.47 -24.49 -23.02
C PRO A 57 -35.79 -24.08 -24.47
N ASN A 58 -36.02 -22.80 -24.77
CA ASN A 58 -36.57 -22.35 -26.05
C ASN A 58 -35.53 -21.97 -27.13
N ASN A 59 -34.29 -22.44 -27.06
CA ASN A 59 -33.26 -22.17 -28.08
C ASN A 59 -32.74 -23.43 -28.77
N ASP A 60 -33.61 -24.42 -28.98
CA ASP A 60 -33.39 -25.42 -30.02
C ASP A 60 -34.01 -24.92 -31.32
N VAL A 61 -33.14 -24.69 -32.30
CA VAL A 61 -33.30 -24.82 -33.75
C VAL A 61 -32.44 -23.75 -34.44
N ALA A 62 -31.57 -24.24 -35.30
CA ALA A 62 -30.84 -23.45 -36.27
C ALA A 62 -31.81 -22.63 -37.14
N GLN A 63 -31.91 -21.32 -36.90
CA GLN A 63 -32.46 -20.39 -37.89
C GLN A 63 -31.40 -19.40 -38.31
N ARG A 64 -30.90 -19.65 -39.51
CA ARG A 64 -30.25 -18.68 -40.38
C ARG A 64 -31.39 -17.81 -40.95
N SER A 65 -31.21 -16.49 -40.95
CA SER A 65 -32.17 -15.44 -41.42
C SER A 65 -33.31 -15.13 -40.42
N GLN A 66 -33.74 -13.90 -40.12
CA GLN A 66 -33.58 -12.59 -40.75
C GLN A 66 -33.50 -11.47 -39.71
N HIS A 67 -33.02 -10.31 -40.17
CA HIS A 67 -33.21 -9.00 -39.58
C HIS A 67 -34.70 -8.73 -39.28
N ALA A 68 -34.95 -7.86 -38.29
CA ALA A 68 -36.24 -7.37 -37.83
C ALA A 68 -37.07 -8.37 -37.00
N GLN A 69 -37.03 -8.21 -35.68
CA GLN A 69 -38.12 -7.62 -34.88
C GLN A 69 -37.64 -7.60 -33.41
N HIS A 70 -37.30 -6.40 -32.92
CA HIS A 70 -37.11 -6.16 -31.49
C HIS A 70 -38.50 -6.23 -30.85
N ASN A 71 -38.86 -7.39 -30.30
CA ASN A 71 -40.03 -7.50 -29.44
C ASN A 71 -39.62 -7.33 -27.97
N GLU A 72 -40.19 -6.28 -27.39
CA GLU A 72 -40.43 -5.99 -25.98
C GLU A 72 -40.54 -7.24 -25.09
N TYR A 73 -39.48 -7.51 -24.32
CA TYR A 73 -39.55 -8.24 -23.04
C TYR A 73 -38.33 -7.83 -22.21
N HIS A 74 -38.20 -6.55 -21.86
CA HIS A 74 -37.24 -6.03 -20.89
C HIS A 74 -37.99 -5.07 -19.97
N SER A 75 -38.50 -5.59 -18.85
CA SER A 75 -39.09 -4.75 -17.80
C SER A 75 -38.78 -5.24 -16.38
N GLU A 76 -38.27 -6.48 -16.21
CA GLU A 76 -37.86 -6.99 -14.89
C GLU A 76 -36.34 -7.03 -14.67
N THR A 77 -35.54 -7.25 -15.72
CA THR A 77 -34.06 -7.19 -15.65
C THR A 77 -33.53 -5.76 -15.50
N ASP A 78 -34.23 -4.77 -16.05
CA ASP A 78 -33.79 -3.37 -16.01
C ASP A 78 -33.93 -2.78 -14.60
N ASN A 79 -35.02 -3.09 -13.89
CA ASN A 79 -35.23 -2.68 -12.50
C ASN A 79 -34.15 -3.23 -11.55
N ASN A 80 -33.74 -4.49 -11.73
CA ASN A 80 -32.64 -5.07 -10.94
C ASN A 80 -31.29 -4.44 -11.30
N THR A 81 -31.07 -4.14 -12.57
CA THR A 81 -29.82 -3.51 -13.04
C THR A 81 -29.71 -2.09 -12.52
N ASP A 82 -30.80 -1.30 -12.55
CA ASP A 82 -30.84 0.07 -12.03
C ASP A 82 -30.66 0.11 -10.51
N GLN A 83 -31.26 -0.85 -9.77
CA GLN A 83 -31.03 -0.98 -8.33
C GLN A 83 -29.57 -1.32 -8.00
N ILE A 84 -28.93 -2.20 -8.78
CA ILE A 84 -27.51 -2.52 -8.62
C ILE A 84 -26.64 -1.30 -8.94
N ILE A 85 -26.95 -0.56 -10.00
CA ILE A 85 -26.25 0.67 -10.38
C ILE A 85 -26.38 1.72 -9.28
N ALA A 86 -27.58 1.94 -8.75
CA ALA A 86 -27.81 2.87 -7.65
C ALA A 86 -27.02 2.47 -6.38
N ALA A 87 -27.06 1.19 -6.01
CA ALA A 87 -26.30 0.67 -4.88
C ALA A 87 -24.78 0.82 -5.10
N MET A 88 -24.28 0.61 -6.32
CA MET A 88 -22.87 0.86 -6.66
C MET A 88 -22.52 2.35 -6.56
N GLN A 89 -23.38 3.24 -7.03
CA GLN A 89 -23.16 4.69 -6.94
C GLN A 89 -23.13 5.17 -5.49
N ASP A 90 -24.04 4.68 -4.65
CA ASP A 90 -24.05 4.99 -3.21
C ASP A 90 -22.78 4.48 -2.51
N ASN A 91 -22.32 3.26 -2.83
CA ASN A 91 -21.05 2.75 -2.32
C ASN A 91 -19.87 3.63 -2.78
N ILE A 92 -19.82 4.05 -4.05
CA ILE A 92 -18.78 4.96 -4.55
C ILE A 92 -18.81 6.29 -3.80
N LYS A 93 -20.00 6.84 -3.54
CA LYS A 93 -20.15 8.09 -2.78
C LYS A 93 -19.63 7.92 -1.35
N ASN A 94 -20.05 6.85 -0.68
CA ASN A 94 -19.62 6.55 0.69
C ASN A 94 -18.09 6.36 0.77
N LEU A 95 -17.50 5.62 -0.17
CA LEU A 95 -16.04 5.44 -0.26
C LEU A 95 -15.30 6.77 -0.50
N LYS A 96 -15.85 7.67 -1.34
CA LYS A 96 -15.27 9.00 -1.53
C LYS A 96 -15.33 9.85 -0.27
N GLU A 97 -16.43 9.80 0.47
CA GLU A 97 -16.56 10.51 1.75
C GLU A 97 -15.58 9.97 2.80
N GLN A 98 -15.43 8.64 2.91
CA GLN A 98 -14.44 8.01 3.79
C GLN A 98 -13.02 8.43 3.41
N ASN A 99 -12.67 8.44 2.13
CA ASN A 99 -11.36 8.89 1.65
C ASN A 99 -11.09 10.36 2.01
N ALA A 100 -12.09 11.23 1.88
CA ALA A 100 -11.95 12.63 2.27
C ALA A 100 -11.73 12.81 3.77
N LEU A 101 -12.42 12.02 4.61
CA LEU A 101 -12.21 12.01 6.05
C LEU A 101 -10.82 11.50 6.43
N LEU A 102 -10.36 10.41 5.80
CA LEU A 102 -9.02 9.85 5.99
C LEU A 102 -7.93 10.86 5.59
N ALA A 103 -8.08 11.54 4.45
CA ALA A 103 -7.15 12.58 4.03
C ALA A 103 -7.06 13.74 5.04
N LYS A 104 -8.21 14.18 5.58
CA LYS A 104 -8.25 15.21 6.63
C LYS A 104 -7.58 14.75 7.93
N GLN A 105 -7.75 13.48 8.31
CA GLN A 105 -7.07 12.92 9.48
C GLN A 105 -5.55 12.86 9.29
N LEU A 106 -5.08 12.47 8.11
CA LEU A 106 -3.66 12.48 7.77
C LEU A 106 -3.08 13.90 7.86
N GLU A 107 -3.74 14.88 7.25
CA GLU A 107 -3.30 16.28 7.34
C GLU A 107 -3.22 16.78 8.79
N SER A 108 -4.20 16.40 9.62
CA SER A 108 -4.17 16.74 11.05
C SER A 108 -3.04 16.05 11.80
N LYS A 109 -2.68 14.81 11.44
CA LYS A 109 -1.58 14.06 12.06
C LYS A 109 -0.23 14.61 11.65
N ASP A 110 -0.06 15.01 10.40
CA ASP A 110 1.16 15.67 9.91
C ASP A 110 1.39 16.98 10.65
N LYS A 111 0.35 17.80 10.85
CA LYS A 111 0.44 19.02 11.67
C LYS A 111 0.88 18.74 13.10
N GLN A 112 0.35 17.68 13.73
CA GLN A 112 0.77 17.27 15.08
C GLN A 112 2.23 16.82 15.12
N LEU A 113 2.70 16.11 14.08
CA LEU A 113 4.10 15.69 13.97
C LEU A 113 5.02 16.91 13.81
N ASP A 114 4.66 17.89 12.99
CA ASP A 114 5.44 19.12 12.81
C ASP A 114 5.54 19.92 14.12
N GLU A 115 4.45 20.00 14.88
CA GLU A 115 4.45 20.64 16.20
C GLU A 115 5.33 19.89 17.21
N ALA A 116 5.21 18.56 17.26
CA ALA A 116 6.04 17.74 18.13
C ALA A 116 7.53 17.86 17.77
N GLN A 117 7.87 17.89 16.48
CA GLN A 117 9.25 18.06 16.03
C GLN A 117 9.81 19.43 16.47
N LYS A 118 9.03 20.51 16.32
CA LYS A 118 9.43 21.84 16.80
C LYS A 118 9.70 21.86 18.31
N LEU A 119 8.87 21.19 19.10
CA LEU A 119 9.06 21.10 20.55
C LEU A 119 10.34 20.32 20.91
N ILE A 120 10.62 19.23 20.18
CA ILE A 120 11.85 18.47 20.35
C ILE A 120 13.07 19.34 20.04
N ASP A 121 13.04 20.09 18.93
CA ASP A 121 14.14 20.96 18.53
C ASP A 121 14.39 22.06 19.59
N GLN A 122 13.32 22.67 20.11
CA GLN A 122 13.39 23.64 21.21
C GLN A 122 14.02 23.02 22.45
N GLN A 123 13.58 21.82 22.85
CA GLN A 123 14.13 21.13 24.02
C GLN A 123 15.62 20.79 23.82
N GLN A 124 16.02 20.37 22.63
CA GLN A 124 17.42 20.09 22.32
C GLN A 124 18.27 21.36 22.42
N GLN A 125 17.80 22.49 21.87
CA GLN A 125 18.51 23.77 21.98
C GLN A 125 18.68 24.22 23.43
N LEU A 126 17.62 24.11 24.25
CA LEU A 126 17.65 24.44 25.66
C LEU A 126 18.62 23.53 26.44
N ASN A 127 18.64 22.24 26.14
CA ASN A 127 19.56 21.30 26.77
C ASN A 127 21.03 21.62 26.41
N LEU A 128 21.31 22.02 25.17
CA LEU A 128 22.64 22.41 24.73
C LEU A 128 23.08 23.74 25.36
N SER A 129 22.20 24.73 25.45
CA SER A 129 22.51 26.02 26.09
C SER A 129 22.76 25.85 27.59
N THR A 130 21.95 25.03 28.26
CA THR A 130 22.12 24.69 29.68
C THR A 130 23.45 23.97 29.92
N GLN A 131 23.78 22.98 29.10
CA GLN A 131 25.08 22.29 29.19
C GLN A 131 26.25 23.27 29.00
N ARG A 132 26.19 24.18 28.01
CA ARG A 132 27.24 25.20 27.79
C ARG A 132 27.39 26.16 28.98
N LEU A 133 26.29 26.53 29.63
CA LEU A 133 26.34 27.39 30.82
C LEU A 133 26.98 26.67 32.01
N LEU A 134 26.59 25.40 32.23
CA LEU A 134 27.19 24.56 33.27
C LEU A 134 28.68 24.33 33.03
N THR A 135 29.12 24.09 31.79
CA THR A 135 30.55 23.95 31.50
C THR A 135 31.32 25.25 31.74
N GLN A 136 30.75 26.41 31.39
CA GLN A 136 31.39 27.72 31.66
C GLN A 136 31.46 28.05 33.15
N GLN A 137 30.44 27.69 33.94
CA GLN A 137 30.47 27.91 35.40
C GLN A 137 31.40 26.95 36.14
N ASN A 138 31.59 25.74 35.60
CA ASN A 138 32.48 24.73 36.18
C ASN A 138 33.89 24.76 35.59
N GLU A 139 34.22 25.70 34.69
CA GLU A 139 35.61 25.95 34.34
C GLU A 139 36.32 26.51 35.58
N PRO A 140 37.39 25.84 36.06
CA PRO A 140 38.24 26.42 37.08
C PRO A 140 38.77 27.74 36.51
N GLN A 141 38.58 28.84 37.23
CA GLN A 141 39.33 30.06 36.94
C GLN A 141 40.80 29.68 36.88
N GLU A 142 41.41 29.74 35.70
CA GLU A 142 42.85 29.70 35.58
C GLU A 142 43.39 30.87 36.41
N VAL A 143 43.88 30.55 37.60
CA VAL A 143 44.64 31.45 38.44
C VAL A 143 45.85 31.84 37.61
N LYS A 144 45.79 33.01 36.99
CA LYS A 144 46.94 33.66 36.36
C LYS A 144 47.95 33.99 37.46
N GLN A 145 48.78 33.01 37.83
CA GLN A 145 49.97 33.27 38.63
C GLN A 145 51.01 33.96 37.73
N GLN A 146 51.37 35.15 38.20
CA GLN A 146 52.38 36.10 37.76
C GLN A 146 53.58 35.53 36.99
N THR A 147 54.01 36.28 35.98
CA THR A 147 55.43 36.68 35.87
C THR A 147 55.51 38.08 35.27
N GLN A 148 56.02 39.02 36.06
CA GLN A 148 56.55 40.27 35.54
C GLN A 148 57.76 39.93 34.65
N THR A 149 57.71 40.26 33.37
CA THR A 149 58.92 40.67 32.64
C THR A 149 58.57 41.78 31.65
N LYS A 150 59.42 42.80 31.66
CA LYS A 150 59.36 44.00 30.84
C LYS A 150 59.53 43.67 29.34
N GLN A 151 58.77 44.44 28.55
CA GLN A 151 59.09 45.01 27.23
C GLN A 151 58.88 44.21 25.92
N LYS A 152 58.24 44.97 25.01
CA LYS A 152 58.40 45.06 23.55
C LYS A 152 57.65 44.06 22.63
N SER A 153 56.50 44.56 22.16
CA SER A 153 56.18 44.82 20.74
C SER A 153 56.43 43.74 19.67
N THR A 154 55.32 43.44 18.96
CA THR A 154 55.20 43.23 17.51
C THR A 154 55.16 41.78 16.99
N ALA A 155 53.92 41.39 16.64
CA ALA A 155 53.47 40.66 15.45
C ALA A 155 53.91 39.21 15.14
N GLN A 156 52.94 38.51 14.52
CA GLN A 156 53.05 37.37 13.59
C GLN A 156 53.14 35.98 14.28
N ALA A 157 52.04 35.21 14.37
CA ALA A 157 51.30 34.46 13.34
C ALA A 157 51.98 33.14 12.94
N GLN A 158 51.13 32.09 12.92
CA GLN A 158 51.32 30.77 12.27
C GLN A 158 52.30 29.82 12.98
N GLN A 159 52.14 28.51 12.99
CA GLN A 159 51.09 27.58 12.57
C GLN A 159 51.42 26.25 13.26
N SER A 160 50.40 25.42 13.41
CA SER A 160 50.45 24.03 13.84
C SER A 160 51.39 23.15 13.02
N GLU A 161 52.00 22.17 13.68
CA GLU A 161 52.21 20.75 13.31
C GLU A 161 53.29 20.25 14.31
N GLU A 162 53.19 19.10 14.96
CA GLU A 162 53.13 17.76 14.36
C GLU A 162 52.97 16.72 15.51
N ASN A 163 52.42 15.55 15.18
CA ASN A 163 52.53 14.22 15.83
C ASN A 163 53.17 14.11 17.24
N SER A 164 52.65 13.32 18.18
CA SER A 164 52.94 11.88 18.19
C SER A 164 52.18 11.13 19.29
N ASP A 165 51.74 9.95 18.90
CA ASP A 165 51.61 8.66 19.57
C ASP A 165 51.60 8.47 21.10
N ASP A 166 50.80 7.46 21.46
CA ASP A 166 50.80 6.65 22.68
C ASP A 166 50.40 7.28 24.02
N GLN A 167 49.15 6.99 24.44
CA GLN A 167 48.92 6.45 25.79
C GLN A 167 47.58 5.71 25.92
N LYS A 168 47.69 4.40 26.14
CA LYS A 168 46.65 3.52 26.70
C LYS A 168 45.97 4.18 27.90
N LYS A 169 44.63 4.24 27.92
CA LYS A 169 43.82 4.13 29.15
C LYS A 169 42.34 3.87 28.87
N ALA A 170 41.89 2.74 29.41
CA ALA A 170 40.51 2.40 29.81
C ALA A 170 39.40 2.67 28.78
N SER A 171 38.96 1.57 28.13
CA SER A 171 37.62 1.43 27.55
C SER A 171 36.57 2.07 28.48
N LYS A 172 36.06 3.24 28.08
CA LYS A 172 34.93 3.89 28.73
C LYS A 172 33.74 2.94 28.57
N LYS A 173 33.37 2.25 29.64
CA LYS A 173 32.10 1.52 29.73
C LYS A 173 30.99 2.53 29.44
N GLY A 174 30.42 2.43 28.23
CA GLY A 174 29.36 3.31 27.78
C GLY A 174 28.15 3.24 28.70
N PHE A 175 27.52 4.39 28.90
CA PHE A 175 26.31 4.60 29.72
C PHE A 175 25.21 3.55 29.49
N PHE A 176 25.15 2.96 28.30
CA PHE A 176 24.16 1.95 27.92
C PHE A 176 24.31 0.60 28.63
N LYS A 177 25.50 0.25 29.14
CA LYS A 177 25.68 -1.04 29.83
C LYS A 177 24.89 -1.14 31.14
N ARG A 178 24.42 -0.02 31.71
CA ARG A 178 23.62 0.00 32.95
C ARG A 178 22.11 -0.01 32.70
N LEU A 179 21.67 0.17 31.45
CA LEU A 179 20.26 0.28 31.07
C LEU A 179 19.65 -1.04 30.56
N PHE A 180 20.48 -2.00 30.14
CA PHE A 180 20.03 -3.24 29.49
C PHE A 180 20.45 -4.51 30.23
N ASP A 181 20.93 -4.39 31.47
CA ASP A 181 21.46 -5.51 32.27
C ASP A 181 20.53 -5.83 33.45
N ASN A 182 19.23 -6.00 33.16
CA ASN A 182 18.24 -6.49 34.12
C ASN A 182 17.26 -7.47 33.46
#